data_AF-A0AAE0LA92-F1
#
_entry.id   AF-A0AAE0LA92-F1
#
_cell.length_a   1.000
_cell.length_b   1.000
_cell.length_c   1.000
_cell.angle_alpha   90.00
_cell.angle_beta   90.00
_cell.angle_gamma   90.00
#
_symmetry.space_group_name_H-M   'P 1'
#
loop_
_entity.id
_entity.type
_entity.pdbx_description
1 polymer ?
#
loop_
_entity_poly.entity_id
_entity_poly.type
_entity_poly.pdbx_seq_one_letter_code
_entity_poly.pdbx_strand_id
1 'polypeptide(L)'
;MLLAECVQHNLRCIAFCKTRKLSELVLVYAREMLRERAPELEGSIMAYRAGYAASERREIEGGLFGGLLRGVAATNALELGIDVGSLDVTLHLGFPGSVASLWQQSGRAGRREQRALSIFVAFDGPLDQYFMRSPQRLFSRPIENACVDAHNPQMLEQHLVCAAFERPLCFNGIDEHYFGPHAVSAAQAIQVRGGSNQFCLPCPRRLTLCAVEPRVEPRVSQTEIELPR
;
A
#
# COMPACT_ATOMS: atom_id res chain seq x y z
N MET A 1 9.60 -28.71 11.20
CA MET A 1 9.10 -27.37 10.85
C MET A 1 9.79 -26.94 9.56
N LEU A 2 9.04 -26.53 8.53
CA LEU A 2 9.58 -26.39 7.16
C LEU A 2 10.72 -25.38 7.01
N LEU A 3 10.67 -24.24 7.72
CA LEU A 3 11.73 -23.23 7.64
C LEU A 3 13.09 -23.79 8.10
N ALA A 4 13.10 -24.51 9.22
CA ALA A 4 14.32 -25.14 9.74
C ALA A 4 14.85 -26.19 8.76
N GLU A 5 13.97 -27.01 8.18
CA GLU A 5 14.34 -28.02 7.18
C GLU A 5 14.99 -27.38 5.95
N CYS A 6 14.40 -26.31 5.40
CA CYS A 6 14.97 -25.59 4.26
C CYS A 6 16.39 -25.08 4.55
N VAL A 7 16.58 -24.47 5.71
CA VAL A 7 17.88 -23.91 6.12
C VAL A 7 18.93 -25.00 6.34
N GLN A 8 18.53 -26.18 6.86
CA GLN A 8 19.41 -27.35 7.01
C GLN A 8 19.90 -27.89 5.67
N HIS A 9 19.06 -27.86 4.63
CA HIS A 9 19.44 -28.20 3.25
C HIS A 9 20.16 -27.06 2.52
N ASN A 10 20.62 -26.03 3.25
CA ASN A 10 21.32 -24.87 2.70
C ASN A 10 20.49 -24.08 1.68
N LEU A 11 19.16 -24.08 1.82
CA LEU A 11 18.24 -23.34 0.97
C LEU A 11 17.93 -21.98 1.60
N ARG A 12 18.02 -20.92 0.79
CA ARG A 12 17.60 -19.56 1.16
C ARG A 12 16.10 -19.45 1.06
N CYS A 13 15.45 -19.11 2.16
CA CYS A 13 14.00 -19.19 2.24
C CYS A 13 13.34 -18.04 2.98
N ILE A 14 12.10 -17.73 2.59
CA ILE A 14 11.24 -16.80 3.32
C ILE A 14 9.93 -17.52 3.64
N ALA A 15 9.52 -17.45 4.90
CA ALA A 15 8.20 -17.83 5.34
C ALA A 15 7.30 -16.61 5.50
N PHE A 16 6.33 -16.45 4.61
CA PHE A 16 5.28 -15.45 4.69
C PHE A 16 4.20 -15.90 5.67
N CYS A 17 4.00 -15.09 6.71
CA CYS A 17 3.08 -15.32 7.81
C CYS A 17 1.94 -14.29 7.78
N LYS A 18 0.71 -14.76 7.98
CA LYS A 18 -0.48 -13.89 8.07
C LYS A 18 -0.43 -12.86 9.20
N THR A 19 0.27 -13.16 10.30
CA THR A 19 0.28 -12.32 11.51
C THR A 19 1.68 -12.17 12.09
N ARG A 20 1.89 -11.06 12.82
CA ARG A 20 3.13 -10.82 13.60
C ARG A 20 3.37 -11.91 14.65
N LYS A 21 2.31 -12.44 15.25
CA LYS A 21 2.42 -13.52 16.23
C LYS A 21 2.93 -14.80 15.56
N LEU A 22 2.40 -15.13 14.39
CA LEU A 22 2.82 -16.32 13.65
C LEU A 22 4.28 -16.23 13.19
N SER A 23 4.76 -15.07 12.71
CA SER A 23 6.17 -14.92 12.34
C SER A 23 7.13 -15.19 13.49
N GLU A 24 6.81 -14.67 14.68
CA GLU A 24 7.63 -14.91 15.89
C GLU A 24 7.56 -16.37 16.34
N LEU A 25 6.37 -16.99 16.31
CA LEU A 25 6.22 -18.42 16.65
C LEU A 25 7.01 -19.32 15.71
N VAL A 26 6.94 -19.05 14.40
CA VAL A 26 7.72 -19.80 13.40
C VAL A 26 9.21 -19.66 13.69
N LEU A 27 9.70 -18.47 14.05
CA LEU A 27 11.10 -18.29 14.44
C LEU A 27 11.46 -19.11 15.69
N VAL A 28 10.64 -19.04 16.74
CA VAL A 28 10.89 -19.77 18.00
C VAL A 28 11.00 -21.27 17.74
N TYR A 29 10.00 -21.86 17.09
CA TYR A 29 9.98 -23.29 16.79
C TYR A 29 11.08 -23.70 15.80
N ALA A 30 11.46 -22.82 14.87
CA ALA A 30 12.60 -23.07 13.99
C ALA A 30 13.89 -23.18 14.77
N ARG A 31 14.13 -22.23 15.68
CA ARG A 31 15.35 -22.16 16.49
C ARG A 31 15.44 -23.34 17.44
N GLU A 32 14.34 -23.74 18.06
CA GLU A 32 14.30 -24.95 18.89
C GLU A 32 14.75 -26.19 18.10
N MET A 33 14.19 -26.40 16.90
CA MET A 33 14.62 -27.51 16.04
C MET A 33 16.07 -27.40 15.56
N LEU A 34 16.55 -26.20 15.24
CA LEU A 34 17.93 -25.99 14.82
C LEU A 34 18.90 -26.20 15.99
N ARG A 35 18.57 -25.76 17.20
CA ARG A 35 19.39 -26.01 18.40
C ARG A 35 19.63 -27.50 18.66
N GLU A 36 18.66 -28.34 18.35
CA GLU A 36 18.80 -29.79 18.55
C GLU A 36 19.60 -30.46 17.42
N ARG A 37 19.48 -29.97 16.18
CA ARG A 37 19.94 -30.70 14.98
C ARG A 37 21.13 -30.07 14.26
N ALA A 38 21.24 -28.74 14.30
CA ALA A 38 22.27 -27.94 13.63
C ALA A 38 22.45 -26.59 14.38
N PRO A 39 23.02 -26.59 15.60
CA PRO A 39 23.13 -25.42 16.45
C PRO A 39 23.81 -24.22 15.78
N GLU A 40 24.77 -24.48 14.89
CA GLU A 40 25.49 -23.48 14.11
C GLU A 40 24.59 -22.68 13.16
N LEU A 41 23.42 -23.21 12.81
CA LEU A 41 22.45 -22.54 11.92
C LEU A 41 21.39 -21.74 12.68
N GLU A 42 21.31 -21.81 14.01
CA GLU A 42 20.29 -21.11 14.80
C GLU A 42 20.30 -19.59 14.54
N GLY A 43 21.49 -19.00 14.45
CA GLY A 43 21.68 -17.58 14.18
C GLY A 43 21.43 -17.17 12.72
N SER A 44 21.26 -18.13 11.81
CA SER A 44 21.04 -17.86 10.38
C SER A 44 19.56 -17.58 10.05
N ILE A 45 18.69 -17.53 11.06
CA ILE A 45 17.27 -17.25 10.90
C ILE A 45 16.76 -16.13 11.79
N MET A 46 15.85 -15.33 11.24
CA MET A 46 15.24 -14.18 11.92
C MET A 46 13.75 -14.05 11.60
N ALA A 47 13.01 -13.31 12.42
CA ALA A 47 11.69 -12.82 12.06
C ALA A 47 11.82 -11.44 11.42
N TYR A 48 10.83 -11.02 10.63
CA TYR A 48 10.74 -9.67 10.06
C TYR A 48 9.31 -9.15 10.13
N ARG A 49 9.14 -7.95 10.67
CA ARG A 49 7.83 -7.30 10.74
C ARG A 49 7.96 -5.78 10.66
N ALA A 50 6.93 -5.14 10.12
CA ALA A 50 6.90 -3.68 9.94
C ALA A 50 7.04 -2.88 11.25
N GLY A 51 6.79 -3.49 12.41
CA GLY A 51 6.90 -2.86 13.72
C GLY A 51 8.31 -2.80 14.31
N TYR A 52 9.33 -3.37 13.65
CA TYR A 52 10.72 -3.22 14.07
C TYR A 52 11.28 -1.83 13.74
N ALA A 53 12.30 -1.42 14.48
CA ALA A 53 13.01 -0.18 14.22
C ALA A 53 13.68 -0.22 12.82
N ALA A 54 13.88 0.95 12.23
CA ALA A 54 14.47 1.05 10.89
C ALA A 54 15.89 0.45 10.83
N SER A 55 16.67 0.57 11.91
CA SER A 55 18.00 -0.05 12.02
C SER A 55 17.93 -1.57 11.99
N GLU A 56 17.04 -2.18 12.79
CA GLU A 56 16.83 -3.63 12.86
C GLU A 56 16.40 -4.19 11.51
N ARG A 57 15.47 -3.51 10.81
CA ARG A 57 15.04 -3.93 9.47
C ARG A 57 16.20 -3.92 8.47
N ARG A 58 17.02 -2.87 8.48
CA ARG A 58 18.21 -2.78 7.61
C ARG A 58 19.25 -3.86 7.91
N GLU A 59 19.42 -4.21 9.18
CA GLU A 59 20.32 -5.30 9.58
C GLU A 59 19.82 -6.65 9.05
N ILE A 60 18.53 -6.95 9.21
CA ILE A 60 17.93 -8.19 8.69
C ILE A 60 17.97 -8.22 7.15
N GLU A 61 17.62 -7.11 6.49
CA GLU A 61 17.69 -6.98 5.02
C GLU A 61 19.13 -7.15 4.51
N GLY A 62 20.10 -6.52 5.16
CA GLY A 62 21.52 -6.65 4.85
C GLY A 62 22.05 -8.06 5.07
N GLY A 63 21.66 -8.71 6.18
CA GLY A 63 22.02 -10.09 6.48
C GLY A 63 21.42 -11.08 5.47
N LEU A 64 20.18 -10.83 5.04
CA LEU A 64 19.52 -11.64 4.03
C LEU A 64 20.15 -11.44 2.65
N PHE A 65 20.44 -10.20 2.23
CA PHE A 65 21.11 -9.91 0.97
C PHE A 65 22.54 -10.47 0.93
N GLY A 66 23.29 -10.29 2.01
CA GLY A 66 24.68 -10.75 2.17
C GLY A 66 24.82 -12.27 2.38
N GLY A 67 23.71 -13.01 2.49
CA GLY A 67 23.72 -14.46 2.67
C GLY A 67 24.07 -14.94 4.07
N LEU A 68 24.22 -14.02 5.04
CA LEU A 68 24.39 -14.36 6.45
C LEU A 68 23.12 -14.99 7.02
N LEU A 69 21.95 -14.44 6.65
CA LEU A 69 20.66 -15.02 6.95
C LEU A 69 20.23 -15.94 5.81
N ARG A 70 19.91 -17.18 6.17
CA ARG A 70 19.40 -18.22 5.27
C ARG A 70 17.88 -18.32 5.29
N GLY A 71 17.24 -17.89 6.38
CA GLY A 71 15.80 -17.98 6.52
C GLY A 71 15.20 -16.77 7.21
N VAL A 72 14.08 -16.26 6.71
CA VAL A 72 13.32 -15.21 7.42
C VAL A 72 11.84 -15.56 7.50
N ALA A 73 11.26 -15.45 8.70
CA ALA A 73 9.81 -15.52 8.91
C ALA A 73 9.22 -14.09 8.93
N ALA A 74 8.51 -13.72 7.89
CA ALA A 74 8.06 -12.34 7.68
C ALA A 74 6.54 -12.23 7.53
N THR A 75 5.96 -11.08 7.89
CA THR A 75 4.62 -10.74 7.40
C THR A 75 4.66 -10.29 5.93
N ASN A 76 3.55 -9.76 5.41
CA ASN A 76 3.52 -9.05 4.12
C ASN A 76 4.45 -7.81 4.05
N ALA A 77 5.17 -7.47 5.11
CA ALA A 77 6.10 -6.36 5.12
C ALA A 77 7.30 -6.57 4.16
N LEU A 78 7.63 -7.82 3.81
CA LEU A 78 8.62 -8.14 2.77
C LEU A 78 8.00 -8.32 1.37
N GLU A 79 6.70 -8.11 1.20
CA GLU A 79 6.02 -8.27 -0.09
C GLU A 79 6.36 -7.13 -1.06
N LEU A 80 6.51 -5.90 -0.55
CA LEU A 80 6.66 -4.68 -1.34
C LEU A 80 8.08 -4.11 -1.26
N GLY A 81 8.71 -3.91 -2.43
CA GLY A 81 9.84 -2.99 -2.61
C GLY A 81 11.24 -3.48 -2.25
N ILE A 82 11.41 -4.65 -1.62
CA ILE A 82 12.74 -5.12 -1.21
C ILE A 82 13.25 -6.15 -2.22
N ASP A 83 14.43 -5.91 -2.80
CA ASP A 83 15.12 -6.87 -3.66
C ASP A 83 15.92 -7.85 -2.80
N VAL A 84 15.25 -8.89 -2.32
CA VAL A 84 15.79 -9.82 -1.33
C VAL A 84 16.83 -10.81 -1.91
N GLY A 85 17.31 -10.56 -3.13
CA GLY A 85 18.19 -11.47 -3.87
C GLY A 85 17.46 -12.71 -4.38
N SER A 86 18.24 -13.72 -4.82
CA SER A 86 17.70 -15.01 -5.25
C SER A 86 17.38 -15.89 -4.04
N LEU A 87 16.09 -16.12 -3.81
CA LEU A 87 15.60 -17.12 -2.86
C LEU A 87 15.38 -18.46 -3.58
N ASP A 88 15.57 -19.54 -2.84
CA ASP A 88 15.33 -20.91 -3.32
C ASP A 88 13.90 -21.36 -2.98
N VAL A 89 13.40 -20.96 -1.80
CA VAL A 89 12.10 -21.42 -1.29
C VAL A 89 11.25 -20.28 -0.74
N THR A 90 9.97 -20.23 -1.12
CA THR A 90 8.96 -19.43 -0.41
C THR A 90 7.96 -20.33 0.30
N LEU A 91 7.70 -20.05 1.56
CA LEU A 91 6.70 -20.76 2.37
C LEU A 91 5.55 -19.79 2.63
N HIS A 92 4.34 -20.14 2.22
CA HIS A 92 3.13 -19.34 2.44
C HIS A 92 2.32 -19.99 3.54
N LEU A 93 2.39 -19.44 4.75
CA LEU A 93 1.71 -19.97 5.92
C LEU A 93 0.28 -19.39 5.98
N GLY A 94 -0.61 -20.05 5.25
CA GLY A 94 -1.99 -19.66 4.99
C GLY A 94 -2.13 -18.72 3.77
N PHE A 95 -3.36 -18.63 3.23
CA PHE A 95 -3.65 -17.80 2.06
C PHE A 95 -3.38 -16.30 2.34
N PRO A 96 -2.58 -15.59 1.53
CA PRO A 96 -2.15 -14.22 1.83
C PRO A 96 -3.26 -13.16 1.71
N GLY A 97 -4.47 -13.55 1.29
CA GLY A 97 -5.65 -12.69 1.20
C GLY A 97 -6.05 -12.37 -0.24
N SER A 98 -5.11 -12.41 -1.17
CA SER A 98 -5.36 -12.25 -2.62
C SER A 98 -4.51 -13.23 -3.44
N VAL A 99 -4.98 -13.53 -4.65
CA VAL A 99 -4.23 -14.32 -5.64
C VAL A 99 -3.02 -13.51 -6.11
N ALA A 100 -3.18 -12.19 -6.28
CA ALA A 100 -2.08 -11.28 -6.59
C ALA A 100 -0.89 -11.42 -5.61
N SER A 101 -1.15 -11.31 -4.31
CA SER A 101 -0.13 -11.40 -3.26
C SER A 101 0.56 -12.76 -3.25
N LEU A 102 -0.20 -13.86 -3.45
CA LEU A 102 0.39 -15.19 -3.55
C LEU A 102 1.41 -15.26 -4.69
N TRP A 103 1.04 -14.83 -5.89
CA TRP A 103 1.94 -14.84 -7.05
C TRP A 103 3.13 -13.91 -6.87
N GLN A 104 2.95 -12.72 -6.31
CA GLN A 104 4.05 -11.79 -6.04
C GLN A 104 5.05 -12.38 -5.04
N GLN A 105 4.55 -12.99 -3.97
CA GLN A 105 5.38 -13.63 -2.96
C GLN A 105 6.09 -14.87 -3.54
N SER A 106 5.41 -15.72 -4.33
CA SER A 106 6.02 -16.89 -4.98
C SER A 106 7.09 -16.49 -5.99
N GLY A 107 6.87 -15.39 -6.73
CA GLY A 107 7.83 -14.83 -7.68
C GLY A 107 9.11 -14.26 -7.04
N ARG A 108 9.22 -14.25 -5.70
CA ARG A 108 10.47 -13.91 -5.00
C ARG A 108 11.50 -15.03 -5.05
N ALA A 109 11.09 -16.28 -5.28
CA ALA A 109 12.00 -17.39 -5.51
C ALA A 109 12.30 -17.57 -7.02
N GLY A 110 13.49 -18.08 -7.34
CA GLY A 110 13.79 -18.58 -8.69
C GLY A 110 14.26 -17.54 -9.70
N ARG A 111 15.05 -16.55 -9.28
CA ARG A 111 15.72 -15.62 -10.21
C ARG A 111 16.96 -16.29 -10.84
N ARG A 112 17.22 -16.03 -12.13
CA ARG A 112 18.38 -16.52 -12.92
C ARG A 112 18.39 -18.02 -13.24
N GLU A 113 17.26 -18.55 -13.74
CA GLU A 113 17.13 -19.94 -14.25
C GLU A 113 17.34 -21.07 -13.21
N GLN A 114 17.49 -20.71 -11.93
CA GLN A 114 17.60 -21.70 -10.86
C GLN A 114 16.24 -22.26 -10.47
N ARG A 115 16.23 -23.53 -10.07
CA ARG A 115 15.02 -24.18 -9.54
C ARG A 115 14.57 -23.45 -8.28
N ALA A 116 13.27 -23.25 -8.17
CA ALA A 116 12.64 -22.67 -6.99
C ALA A 116 11.45 -23.49 -6.54
N LEU A 117 11.17 -23.41 -5.25
CA LEU A 117 10.05 -24.09 -4.62
C LEU A 117 9.15 -23.09 -3.91
N SER A 118 7.86 -23.11 -4.23
CA SER A 118 6.86 -22.35 -3.50
C SER A 118 5.92 -23.33 -2.81
N ILE A 119 5.87 -23.29 -1.47
CA ILE A 119 5.07 -24.21 -0.66
C ILE A 119 3.93 -23.43 -0.02
N PHE A 120 2.70 -23.80 -0.34
CA PHE A 120 1.52 -23.28 0.33
C PHE A 120 1.09 -24.22 1.47
N VAL A 121 1.21 -23.75 2.71
CA VAL A 121 0.79 -24.48 3.91
C VAL A 121 -0.56 -23.95 4.35
N ALA A 122 -1.61 -24.70 4.07
CA ALA A 122 -2.98 -24.34 4.45
C ALA A 122 -3.23 -24.59 5.95
N PHE A 123 -3.97 -23.67 6.58
CA PHE A 123 -4.50 -23.86 7.93
C PHE A 123 -5.97 -24.31 7.90
N ASP A 124 -6.62 -24.32 9.06
CA ASP A 124 -8.02 -24.72 9.27
C ASP A 124 -9.05 -23.67 8.83
N GLY A 125 -8.61 -22.47 8.47
CA GLY A 125 -9.49 -21.39 8.02
C GLY A 125 -10.29 -21.72 6.74
N PRO A 126 -11.49 -21.15 6.57
CA PRO A 126 -12.42 -21.52 5.50
C PRO A 126 -11.86 -21.27 4.10
N LEU A 127 -11.12 -20.17 3.89
CA LEU A 127 -10.50 -19.88 2.60
C LEU A 127 -9.37 -20.87 2.25
N ASP A 128 -8.52 -21.18 3.23
CA ASP A 128 -7.43 -22.13 3.05
C ASP A 128 -8.00 -23.52 2.70
N GLN A 129 -9.03 -23.97 3.44
CA GLN A 129 -9.72 -25.24 3.19
C GLN A 129 -10.47 -25.26 1.86
N TYR A 130 -11.09 -24.15 1.47
CA TYR A 130 -11.73 -24.01 0.16
C TYR A 130 -10.73 -24.24 -0.99
N PHE A 131 -9.54 -23.63 -0.92
CA PHE A 131 -8.50 -23.82 -1.92
C PHE A 131 -7.89 -25.22 -1.86
N MET A 132 -7.70 -25.81 -0.68
CA MET A 132 -7.20 -27.18 -0.56
C MET A 132 -8.15 -28.22 -1.14
N ARG A 133 -9.47 -28.03 -1.01
CA ARG A 133 -10.49 -28.91 -1.62
C ARG A 133 -10.51 -28.82 -3.14
N SER A 134 -10.05 -27.70 -3.71
CA SER A 134 -10.06 -27.49 -5.16
C SER A 134 -8.88 -26.61 -5.60
N PRO A 135 -7.65 -27.15 -5.59
CA PRO A 135 -6.44 -26.35 -5.84
C PRO A 135 -6.43 -25.68 -7.23
N GLN A 136 -7.04 -26.32 -8.21
CA GLN A 136 -7.19 -25.78 -9.57
C GLN A 136 -7.84 -24.38 -9.59
N ARG A 137 -8.73 -24.08 -8.62
CA ARG A 137 -9.39 -22.76 -8.52
C ARG A 137 -8.46 -21.64 -8.08
N LEU A 138 -7.39 -21.97 -7.37
CA LEU A 138 -6.36 -20.99 -6.98
C LEU A 138 -5.54 -20.57 -8.20
N PHE A 139 -5.16 -21.54 -9.03
CA PHE A 139 -4.29 -21.32 -10.19
C PHE A 139 -5.03 -20.84 -11.45
N SER A 140 -6.33 -21.11 -11.58
CA SER A 140 -7.15 -20.66 -12.72
C SER A 140 -7.84 -19.32 -12.50
N ARG A 141 -7.82 -18.77 -11.28
CA ARG A 141 -8.44 -17.49 -10.98
C ARG A 141 -7.66 -16.34 -11.64
N PRO A 142 -8.34 -15.36 -12.25
CA PRO A 142 -7.67 -14.14 -12.66
C PRO A 142 -7.18 -13.37 -11.44
N ILE A 143 -6.06 -12.66 -11.59
CA ILE A 143 -5.55 -11.72 -10.59
C ILE A 143 -6.60 -10.61 -10.38
N GLU A 144 -6.78 -10.19 -9.14
CA GLU A 144 -7.74 -9.16 -8.77
C GLU A 144 -7.44 -7.81 -9.45
N ASN A 145 -8.49 -7.09 -9.89
CA ASN A 145 -8.35 -5.78 -10.50
C ASN A 145 -8.07 -4.70 -9.44
N ALA A 146 -7.12 -3.81 -9.72
CA ALA A 146 -6.96 -2.58 -8.95
C ALA A 146 -8.08 -1.60 -9.33
N CYS A 147 -9.05 -1.41 -8.45
CA CYS A 147 -10.13 -0.45 -8.63
C CYS A 147 -9.83 0.83 -7.85
N VAL A 148 -9.86 1.97 -8.52
CA VAL A 148 -9.68 3.30 -7.90
C VAL A 148 -10.93 4.12 -8.17
N ASP A 149 -11.52 4.68 -7.11
CA ASP A 149 -12.60 5.64 -7.23
C ASP A 149 -12.06 7.06 -7.15
N ALA A 150 -11.78 7.65 -8.30
CA ALA A 150 -11.31 9.03 -8.43
C ALA A 150 -12.39 10.07 -8.08
N HIS A 151 -13.65 9.66 -7.91
CA HIS A 151 -14.77 10.55 -7.64
C HIS A 151 -15.24 10.50 -6.19
N ASN A 152 -14.47 9.86 -5.30
CA ASN A 152 -14.79 9.79 -3.88
C ASN A 152 -14.83 11.21 -3.27
N PRO A 153 -16.00 11.68 -2.80
CA PRO A 153 -16.15 13.06 -2.32
C PRO A 153 -15.26 13.39 -1.12
N GLN A 154 -15.01 12.43 -0.22
CA GLN A 154 -14.17 12.64 0.96
C GLN A 154 -12.71 12.82 0.59
N MET A 155 -12.20 12.02 -0.36
CA MET A 155 -10.84 12.17 -0.87
C MET A 155 -10.68 13.45 -1.66
N LEU A 156 -11.68 13.78 -2.50
CA LEU A 156 -11.71 15.02 -3.26
C LEU A 156 -11.59 16.24 -2.35
N GLU A 157 -12.36 16.29 -1.25
CA GLU A 157 -12.30 17.39 -0.30
C GLU A 157 -10.91 17.54 0.33
N GLN A 158 -10.27 16.44 0.75
CA GLN A 158 -8.93 16.47 1.31
C GLN A 158 -7.89 16.95 0.29
N HIS A 159 -7.98 16.48 -0.96
CA HIS A 159 -7.09 16.91 -2.03
C HIS A 159 -7.27 18.39 -2.39
N LEU A 160 -8.49 18.91 -2.39
CA LEU A 160 -8.76 20.33 -2.65
C LEU A 160 -8.15 21.24 -1.58
N VAL A 161 -8.18 20.83 -0.31
CA VAL A 161 -7.51 21.57 0.78
C VAL A 161 -6.00 21.65 0.56
N CYS A 162 -5.36 20.52 0.21
CA CYS A 162 -3.93 20.50 -0.10
C CYS A 162 -3.61 21.32 -1.35
N ALA A 163 -4.41 21.22 -2.40
CA ALA A 163 -4.22 21.98 -3.63
C ALA A 163 -4.33 23.49 -3.38
N ALA A 164 -5.32 23.92 -2.58
CA ALA A 164 -5.46 25.32 -2.18
C ALA A 164 -4.31 25.84 -1.30
N PHE A 165 -3.69 24.96 -0.50
CA PHE A 165 -2.47 25.27 0.25
C PHE A 165 -1.29 25.54 -0.69
N GLU A 166 -1.13 24.71 -1.72
CA GLU A 166 -0.04 24.83 -2.69
C GLU A 166 -0.21 26.05 -3.62
N ARG A 167 -1.41 26.23 -4.18
CA ARG A 167 -1.76 27.32 -5.09
C ARG A 167 -3.24 27.72 -4.98
N PRO A 168 -3.60 29.01 -5.13
CA PRO A 168 -5.00 29.41 -5.14
C PRO A 168 -5.82 28.69 -6.22
N LEU A 169 -6.96 28.11 -5.82
CA LEU A 169 -7.86 27.39 -6.74
C LEU A 169 -8.73 28.35 -7.56
N CYS A 170 -8.90 28.04 -8.84
CA CYS A 170 -9.65 28.80 -9.84
C CYS A 170 -10.74 27.92 -10.47
N PHE A 171 -11.98 28.12 -10.00
CA PHE A 171 -13.17 27.41 -10.50
C PHE A 171 -13.87 28.18 -11.63
N ASN A 172 -13.17 28.30 -12.76
CA ASN A 172 -13.66 28.94 -13.99
C ASN A 172 -13.46 28.03 -15.23
N GLY A 173 -13.45 26.72 -15.01
CA GLY A 173 -13.17 25.69 -16.01
C GLY A 173 -11.71 25.23 -16.06
N ILE A 174 -10.83 25.76 -15.21
CA ILE A 174 -9.41 25.39 -15.16
C ILE A 174 -9.20 24.24 -14.18
N ASP A 175 -9.51 24.43 -12.90
CA ASP A 175 -9.24 23.42 -11.88
C ASP A 175 -10.31 22.31 -11.86
N GLU A 176 -11.53 22.60 -12.32
CA GLU A 176 -12.59 21.60 -12.51
C GLU A 176 -12.17 20.50 -13.49
N HIS A 177 -11.26 20.79 -14.42
CA HIS A 177 -10.72 19.79 -15.34
C HIS A 177 -9.91 18.70 -14.61
N TYR A 178 -9.17 19.07 -13.56
CA TYR A 178 -8.31 18.16 -12.82
C TYR A 178 -9.04 17.45 -11.67
N PHE A 179 -9.91 18.19 -10.97
CA PHE A 179 -10.62 17.70 -9.78
C PHE A 179 -12.01 17.13 -10.08
N GLY A 180 -12.45 17.24 -11.33
CA GLY A 180 -13.70 16.68 -11.81
C GLY A 180 -14.94 17.52 -11.47
N PRO A 181 -16.12 17.03 -11.87
CA PRO A 181 -17.36 17.82 -11.85
C PRO A 181 -17.83 18.18 -10.44
N HIS A 182 -17.40 17.45 -9.42
CA HIS A 182 -17.81 17.66 -8.03
C HIS A 182 -16.89 18.63 -7.27
N ALA A 183 -15.87 19.18 -7.92
CA ALA A 183 -14.86 20.03 -7.27
C ALA A 183 -15.48 21.29 -6.65
N VAL A 184 -16.38 21.97 -7.37
CA VAL A 184 -17.04 23.19 -6.90
C VAL A 184 -17.92 22.90 -5.68
N SER A 185 -18.74 21.86 -5.74
CA SER A 185 -19.60 21.46 -4.62
C SER A 185 -18.79 21.05 -3.40
N ALA A 186 -17.66 20.35 -3.59
CA ALA A 186 -16.77 19.95 -2.51
C ALA A 186 -16.09 21.16 -1.86
N ALA A 187 -15.60 22.11 -2.66
CA ALA A 187 -15.01 23.36 -2.17
C ALA A 187 -16.00 24.20 -1.36
N GLN A 188 -17.25 24.30 -1.81
CA GLN A 188 -18.33 24.96 -1.07
C GLN A 188 -18.62 24.25 0.26
N ALA A 189 -18.69 22.92 0.26
CA ALA A 189 -18.92 22.13 1.47
C ALA A 189 -17.78 22.30 2.50
N ILE A 190 -16.52 22.39 2.03
CA ILE A 190 -15.36 22.72 2.88
C ILE A 190 -15.52 24.11 3.48
N GLN A 191 -15.90 25.12 2.69
CA GLN A 191 -16.08 26.48 3.18
C GLN A 191 -17.16 26.58 4.25
N VAL A 192 -18.27 25.84 4.09
CA VAL A 192 -19.39 25.80 5.06
C VAL A 192 -18.97 25.09 6.36
N ARG A 193 -18.26 23.96 6.27
CA ARG A 193 -17.77 23.22 7.45
C ARG A 193 -16.61 23.91 8.16
N GLY A 194 -15.78 24.63 7.42
CA GLY A 194 -14.61 25.37 7.90
C GLY A 194 -14.94 26.68 8.61
N GLY A 195 -16.20 26.86 9.03
CA GLY A 195 -16.71 28.01 9.77
C GLY A 195 -15.70 28.54 10.79
N SER A 196 -15.04 29.63 10.39
CA SER A 196 -14.41 30.63 11.24
C SER A 196 -13.06 30.37 11.91
N ASN A 197 -12.35 29.22 11.87
CA ASN A 197 -11.02 29.20 12.55
C ASN A 197 -9.96 28.11 12.28
N GLN A 198 -9.94 27.36 11.16
CA GLN A 198 -8.84 26.39 10.95
C GLN A 198 -8.19 26.32 9.56
N PHE A 199 -8.50 27.26 8.66
CA PHE A 199 -7.72 27.49 7.44
C PHE A 199 -7.34 28.96 7.29
N CYS A 200 -6.66 29.50 8.31
CA CYS A 200 -5.84 30.69 8.13
C CYS A 200 -4.48 30.24 7.58
N LEU A 201 -4.41 30.04 6.26
CA LEU A 201 -3.15 29.99 5.54
C LEU A 201 -2.53 31.39 5.61
N PRO A 202 -1.20 31.53 5.79
CA PRO A 202 -0.55 32.83 5.96
C PRO A 202 -0.37 33.51 4.58
N CYS A 203 -1.46 33.73 3.85
CA CYS A 203 -1.47 34.49 2.62
C CYS A 203 -2.60 35.53 2.65
N PRO A 204 -2.35 36.82 2.39
CA PRO A 204 -3.37 37.88 2.47
C PRO A 204 -4.44 37.83 1.36
N ARG A 205 -4.51 36.75 0.59
CA ARG A 205 -5.46 36.58 -0.52
C ARG A 205 -6.34 35.38 -0.20
N ARG A 206 -7.59 35.69 0.15
CA ARG A 206 -8.70 34.79 0.49
C ARG A 206 -8.69 33.53 -0.39
N LEU A 207 -9.16 32.42 0.16
CA LEU A 207 -9.84 31.36 -0.60
C LEU A 207 -10.98 32.03 -1.38
N THR A 208 -10.63 32.61 -2.51
CA THR A 208 -11.57 33.24 -3.41
C THR A 208 -11.93 32.11 -4.35
N LEU A 209 -12.92 31.30 -3.95
CA LEU A 209 -13.79 30.75 -4.98
C LEU A 209 -14.22 31.98 -5.78
N CYS A 210 -13.73 32.13 -7.01
CA CYS A 210 -14.25 33.13 -7.94
C CYS A 210 -15.74 32.81 -8.11
N ALA A 211 -16.56 33.42 -7.27
CA ALA A 211 -18.01 33.28 -7.34
C ALA A 211 -18.43 33.80 -8.70
N VAL A 212 -19.15 32.96 -9.44
CA VAL A 212 -19.90 33.35 -10.62
C VAL A 212 -20.87 34.46 -10.20
N GLU A 213 -20.57 35.71 -10.53
CA GLU A 213 -21.55 36.80 -10.36
C GLU A 213 -22.62 36.68 -11.46
N PRO A 214 -23.92 36.64 -11.09
CA PRO A 214 -25.00 36.73 -12.07
C PRO A 214 -25.07 38.18 -12.55
N ARG A 215 -24.89 38.43 -13.85
CA ARG A 215 -25.12 39.77 -14.43
C ARG A 215 -26.60 40.13 -14.29
N VAL A 216 -26.92 40.94 -13.29
CA VAL A 216 -28.19 41.68 -13.16
C VAL A 216 -28.06 42.98 -13.97
N GLU A 217 -29.03 43.21 -14.85
CA GLU A 217 -29.18 44.41 -15.69
C GLU A 217 -29.19 45.72 -14.86
N PRO A 218 -28.69 46.85 -15.41
CA PRO A 218 -29.02 48.17 -14.87
C PRO A 218 -30.06 48.90 -15.74
N ARG A 219 -31.24 49.17 -15.18
CA ARG A 219 -31.95 50.46 -15.37
C ARG A 219 -31.21 51.49 -14.48
N VAL A 220 -31.08 52.78 -14.76
CA VAL A 220 -32.12 53.83 -14.92
C VAL A 220 -31.44 55.14 -15.38
N SER A 221 -32.24 55.98 -16.08
CA SER A 221 -32.21 57.46 -16.23
C SER A 221 -31.10 58.21 -16.99
N GLN A 222 -31.49 58.65 -18.19
CA GLN A 222 -31.56 60.05 -18.67
C GLN A 222 -30.51 61.06 -18.20
N THR A 223 -29.71 61.55 -19.15
CA THR A 223 -29.44 62.99 -19.31
C THR A 223 -29.25 63.30 -20.80
N GLU A 224 -30.11 64.18 -21.33
CA GLU A 224 -30.06 64.74 -22.68
C GLU A 224 -28.85 65.67 -22.85
N ILE A 225 -28.13 65.60 -23.98
CA ILE A 225 -27.46 66.75 -24.62
C ILE A 225 -27.45 66.55 -26.15
N GLU A 226 -27.92 67.57 -26.87
CA GLU A 226 -28.17 67.67 -28.32
C GLU A 226 -26.92 67.68 -29.23
N LEU A 227 -27.15 67.31 -30.51
CA LEU A 227 -26.23 67.34 -31.67
C LEU A 227 -25.86 68.76 -32.13
N PRO A 228 -24.86 68.88 -33.03
CA PRO A 228 -25.25 69.34 -34.37
C PRO A 228 -24.54 68.62 -35.55
N ARG A 229 -25.40 68.31 -36.55
CA ARG A 229 -25.24 68.03 -38.00
C ARG A 229 -23.94 67.44 -38.56
#